data_AF-A0A2P8D3Z3-F1
#
_entry.id   AF-A0A2P8D3Z3-F1
#
_cell.length_a   1.000
_cell.length_b   1.000
_cell.length_c   1.000
_cell.angle_alpha   90.00
_cell.angle_beta   90.00
_cell.angle_gamma   90.00
#
_symmetry.space_group_name_H-M   'P 1'
#
loop_
_entity.id
_entity.type
_entity.pdbx_description
1 polymer ?
#
loop_
_entity_poly.entity_id
_entity_poly.type
_entity_poly.pdbx_seq_one_letter_code
_entity_poly.pdbx_strand_id
1 'polypeptide(L)'
;MEQHKLDVFDTGGLDERSKAYLLETTRWTKFLAIMGFIFVGLMIIIALVLLVAGSALSAYSGSGLAVLGATGGSIVMLVIIALYVYPIYALWKFSTNMKSGINTANQEQIIEGFRYQKNMYRFMGILMIIVLAFYLLTIIASVF
;
A
#
# COMPACT_ATOMS: atom_id res chain seq x y z
N MET A 1 -15.14 37.28 22.69
CA MET A 1 -14.32 36.06 22.86
C MET A 1 -14.16 35.33 21.52
N GLU A 2 -13.81 36.03 20.44
CA GLU A 2 -13.80 35.46 19.07
C GLU A 2 -12.45 35.57 18.34
N GLN A 3 -11.37 35.93 19.04
CA GLN A 3 -10.06 36.15 18.40
C GLN A 3 -9.16 34.91 18.28
N HIS A 4 -9.61 33.72 18.67
CA HIS A 4 -8.77 32.50 18.64
C HIS A 4 -8.93 31.65 17.35
N LYS A 5 -9.87 31.98 16.46
CA LYS A 5 -10.12 31.18 15.23
C LYS A 5 -9.36 31.67 13.99
N LEU A 6 -8.73 32.84 14.05
CA LEU A 6 -8.14 33.50 12.88
C LEU A 6 -6.62 33.28 12.75
N ASP A 7 -5.91 32.88 13.82
CA ASP A 7 -4.44 32.71 13.78
C ASP A 7 -3.95 31.40 13.13
N VAL A 8 -4.71 30.30 13.22
CA VAL A 8 -4.24 28.98 12.74
C VAL A 8 -4.09 28.92 11.22
N PHE A 9 -4.85 29.74 10.49
CA PHE A 9 -4.82 29.79 9.04
C PHE A 9 -3.95 30.92 8.48
N ASP A 10 -3.47 31.83 9.34
CA ASP A 10 -2.70 33.03 8.97
C ASP A 10 -1.18 32.83 9.18
N THR A 11 -0.78 31.79 9.93
CA THR A 11 0.61 31.32 9.90
C THR A 11 0.84 30.58 8.57
N GLY A 12 1.31 31.29 7.55
CA GLY A 12 1.60 30.75 6.20
C GLY A 12 2.64 29.60 6.13
N GLY A 13 3.00 28.99 7.26
CA GLY A 13 3.89 27.83 7.38
C GLY A 13 3.45 26.87 8.48
N LEU A 14 3.89 25.62 8.36
CA LEU A 14 3.68 24.59 9.40
C LEU A 14 4.34 25.03 10.72
N ASP A 15 3.60 24.96 11.83
CA ASP A 15 4.18 25.19 13.16
C ASP A 15 5.19 24.09 13.51
N GLU A 16 6.08 24.39 14.46
CA GLU A 16 7.21 23.52 14.80
C GLU A 16 6.78 22.14 15.32
N ARG A 17 5.64 22.06 16.05
CA ARG A 17 5.10 20.78 16.52
C ARG A 17 4.57 19.95 15.36
N SER A 18 3.87 20.57 14.42
CA SER A 18 3.38 19.91 13.21
C SER A 18 4.53 19.33 12.38
N LYS A 19 5.63 20.08 12.23
CA LYS A 19 6.84 19.57 11.56
C LYS A 19 7.43 18.38 12.30
N ALA A 20 7.54 18.44 13.63
CA ALA A 20 8.08 17.35 14.44
C ALA A 20 7.27 16.05 14.26
N TYR A 21 5.94 16.13 14.32
CA TYR A 21 5.06 14.97 14.10
C TYR A 21 5.15 14.41 12.68
N LEU A 22 5.21 15.29 11.67
CA LEU A 22 5.38 14.85 10.30
C LEU A 22 6.74 14.15 10.10
N LEU A 23 7.81 14.70 10.68
CA LEU A 23 9.14 14.09 10.63
C LEU A 23 9.17 12.73 11.31
N GLU A 24 8.53 12.58 12.46
CA GLU A 24 8.38 11.27 13.12
C GLU A 24 7.60 10.30 12.23
N THR A 25 6.47 10.74 11.68
CA THR A 25 5.66 9.96 10.74
C THR A 25 6.50 9.50 9.55
N THR A 26 7.32 10.38 8.95
CA THR A 26 8.19 10.01 7.82
C THR A 26 9.19 8.89 8.15
N ARG A 27 9.66 8.80 9.40
CA ARG A 27 10.57 7.72 9.83
C ARG A 27 9.85 6.39 9.84
N TRP A 28 8.65 6.35 10.43
CA TRP A 28 7.82 5.15 10.49
C TRP A 28 7.32 4.70 9.11
N THR A 29 6.83 5.63 8.29
CA THR A 29 6.37 5.31 6.94
C THR A 29 7.51 4.85 6.04
N LYS A 30 8.72 5.38 6.22
CA LYS A 30 9.91 4.90 5.49
C LYS A 30 10.30 3.49 5.91
N PHE A 31 10.28 3.20 7.22
CA PHE A 31 10.51 1.84 7.73
C PHE A 31 9.48 0.85 7.16
N LEU A 32 8.19 1.20 7.23
CA LEU A 32 7.10 0.38 6.68
C LEU A 32 7.23 0.16 5.17
N ALA A 33 7.65 1.18 4.42
CA ALA A 33 7.88 1.05 2.99
C ALA A 33 9.03 0.05 2.69
N ILE A 34 10.15 0.15 3.41
CA ILE A 34 11.28 -0.79 3.26
C ILE A 34 10.84 -2.21 3.57
N MET A 35 10.15 -2.42 4.71
CA MET A 35 9.61 -3.72 5.08
C MET A 35 8.64 -4.24 4.01
N GLY A 36 7.74 -3.38 3.51
CA GLY A 36 6.80 -3.72 2.45
C GLY A 36 7.49 -4.20 1.17
N PHE A 37 8.54 -3.51 0.72
CA PHE A 37 9.32 -3.94 -0.44
C PHE A 37 10.00 -5.30 -0.22
N ILE A 38 10.54 -5.55 0.98
CA ILE A 38 11.11 -6.86 1.34
C ILE A 38 10.04 -7.94 1.27
N PHE A 39 8.86 -7.72 1.88
CA PHE A 39 7.75 -8.68 1.83
C PHE A 39 7.28 -8.96 0.41
N VAL A 40 7.15 -7.93 -0.43
CA VAL A 40 6.80 -8.09 -1.86
C VAL A 40 7.86 -8.94 -2.58
N GLY A 41 9.15 -8.66 -2.36
CA GLY A 41 10.24 -9.44 -2.95
C GLY A 41 10.19 -10.92 -2.53
N LEU A 42 9.99 -11.20 -1.25
CA LEU A 42 9.84 -12.56 -0.72
C LEU A 42 8.62 -13.27 -1.30
N MET A 43 7.49 -12.57 -1.42
CA MET A 43 6.26 -13.12 -1.99
C MET A 43 6.43 -13.51 -3.47
N ILE A 44 7.17 -12.72 -4.25
CA ILE A 44 7.50 -13.07 -5.64
C ILE A 44 8.36 -14.33 -5.69
N ILE A 45 9.39 -14.44 -4.84
CA ILE A 45 10.24 -15.64 -4.77
C ILE A 45 9.40 -16.87 -4.41
N ILE A 46 8.54 -16.78 -3.39
CA ILE A 46 7.65 -17.86 -2.99
C ILE A 46 6.71 -18.25 -4.14
N ALA A 47 6.11 -17.27 -4.81
CA ALA A 47 5.22 -17.53 -5.95
C ALA A 47 5.95 -18.29 -7.08
N LEU A 48 7.19 -17.92 -7.40
CA LEU A 48 8.01 -18.60 -8.40
C LEU A 48 8.38 -20.03 -7.97
N VAL A 49 8.78 -20.22 -6.71
CA VAL A 49 9.09 -21.56 -6.18
C VAL A 49 7.86 -22.46 -6.25
N LEU A 50 6.69 -21.96 -5.84
CA LEU A 50 5.44 -22.71 -5.91
C LEU A 50 5.02 -23.03 -7.35
N LEU A 51 5.24 -22.11 -8.29
CA LEU A 51 4.96 -22.33 -9.72
C LEU A 51 5.82 -23.50 -10.26
N VAL A 52 7.12 -23.47 -10.00
CA VAL A 52 8.06 -24.51 -10.45
C VAL A 52 7.80 -25.85 -9.75
N ALA A 53 7.69 -25.85 -8.42
CA ALA A 53 7.43 -27.06 -7.65
C ALA A 53 6.05 -27.68 -7.97
N GLY A 54 5.02 -26.85 -8.15
CA GLY A 54 3.68 -27.28 -8.55
C GLY A 54 3.67 -27.94 -9.93
N SER A 55 4.42 -27.39 -10.88
CA SER A 55 4.57 -28.00 -12.22
C SER A 55 5.24 -29.38 -12.14
N ALA A 56 6.28 -29.55 -11.33
CA ALA A 56 6.96 -30.83 -11.13
C ALA A 56 6.07 -31.88 -10.44
N LEU A 57 5.32 -31.50 -9.41
CA LEU A 57 4.40 -32.39 -8.69
C LEU A 57 3.19 -32.81 -9.54
N SER A 58 2.72 -31.92 -10.40
CA SER A 58 1.61 -32.23 -11.32
C SER A 58 1.99 -33.24 -12.40
N ALA A 59 3.23 -33.16 -12.91
CA ALA A 59 3.76 -34.14 -13.85
C ALA A 59 3.88 -35.54 -13.24
N TYR A 60 4.00 -35.63 -11.91
CA TYR A 60 4.15 -36.91 -11.19
C TYR A 60 2.82 -37.49 -10.68
N SER A 61 1.86 -36.64 -10.28
CA SER A 61 0.61 -37.06 -9.64
C SER A 61 -0.59 -37.21 -10.60
N GLY A 62 -0.49 -36.71 -11.84
CA GLY A 62 -1.56 -36.83 -12.85
C GLY A 62 -2.88 -36.12 -12.51
N SER A 63 -2.95 -35.39 -11.39
CA SER A 63 -4.18 -34.74 -10.93
C SER A 63 -4.34 -33.34 -11.55
N GLY A 64 -5.14 -33.24 -12.62
CA GLY A 64 -5.44 -31.96 -13.28
C GLY A 64 -6.08 -30.91 -12.37
N LEU A 65 -6.72 -31.35 -11.27
CA LEU A 65 -7.32 -30.47 -10.26
C LEU A 65 -6.27 -29.72 -9.42
N ALA A 66 -5.10 -30.34 -9.16
CA ALA A 66 -3.99 -29.68 -8.48
C ALA A 66 -3.33 -28.62 -9.37
N VAL A 67 -3.30 -28.84 -10.69
CA VAL A 67 -2.78 -27.88 -11.68
C VAL A 67 -3.64 -26.64 -11.79
N LEU A 68 -4.97 -26.81 -11.86
CA LEU A 68 -5.90 -25.68 -11.93
C LEU A 68 -5.89 -24.84 -10.64
N GLY A 69 -5.76 -25.49 -9.47
CA GLY A 69 -5.55 -24.79 -8.19
C GLY A 69 -4.21 -24.05 -8.11
N ALA A 70 -3.12 -24.66 -8.59
CA ALA A 70 -1.79 -24.05 -8.58
C ALA A 70 -1.63 -22.90 -9.58
N THR A 71 -2.22 -23.00 -10.78
CA THR A 71 -2.15 -21.96 -11.81
C THR A 71 -3.14 -20.82 -11.56
N GLY A 72 -4.39 -21.12 -11.17
CA GLY A 72 -5.35 -20.09 -10.76
C GLY A 72 -4.91 -19.33 -9.50
N GLY A 73 -4.39 -20.05 -8.50
CA GLY A 73 -3.89 -19.46 -7.25
C GLY A 73 -2.67 -18.56 -7.45
N SER A 74 -1.74 -18.94 -8.34
CA SER A 74 -0.55 -18.14 -8.63
C SER A 74 -0.88 -16.83 -9.36
N ILE A 75 -1.82 -16.84 -10.31
CA ILE A 75 -2.29 -15.63 -10.99
C ILE A 75 -2.93 -14.66 -9.98
N VAL A 76 -3.82 -15.15 -9.12
CA VAL A 76 -4.46 -14.32 -8.07
C VAL A 76 -3.41 -13.73 -7.13
N MET A 77 -2.42 -14.52 -6.72
CA MET A 77 -1.34 -14.07 -5.86
C MET A 77 -0.49 -12.96 -6.52
N LEU A 78 -0.19 -13.08 -7.82
CA LEU A 78 0.51 -12.03 -8.57
C LEU A 78 -0.30 -10.73 -8.69
N VAL A 79 -1.62 -10.83 -8.89
CA VAL A 79 -2.51 -9.66 -8.90
C VAL A 79 -2.51 -8.97 -7.54
N ILE A 80 -2.59 -9.74 -6.45
CA ILE A 80 -2.53 -9.21 -5.09
C ILE A 80 -1.21 -8.47 -4.87
N ILE A 81 -0.08 -9.08 -5.24
CA ILE A 81 1.24 -8.44 -5.14
C ILE A 81 1.25 -7.11 -5.91
N ALA A 82 0.77 -7.11 -7.16
CA ALA A 82 0.73 -5.90 -7.99
C ALA A 82 -0.10 -4.78 -7.35
N LEU A 83 -1.23 -5.10 -6.71
CA LEU A 83 -2.07 -4.14 -5.99
C LEU A 83 -1.35 -3.54 -4.77
N TYR A 84 -0.55 -4.33 -4.03
CA TYR A 84 0.19 -3.86 -2.86
C TYR A 84 1.44 -3.03 -3.19
N VAL A 85 1.97 -3.11 -4.41
CA VAL A 85 3.15 -2.32 -4.82
C VAL A 85 2.87 -0.81 -4.72
N TYR A 86 1.69 -0.35 -5.15
CA TYR A 86 1.34 1.07 -5.14
C TYR A 86 1.34 1.70 -3.74
N PRO A 87 0.64 1.17 -2.72
CA PRO A 87 0.64 1.79 -1.39
C PRO A 87 2.03 1.81 -0.75
N ILE A 88 2.83 0.76 -0.94
CA ILE A 88 4.22 0.72 -0.45
C ILE A 88 5.06 1.82 -1.11
N TYR A 89 4.92 1.99 -2.42
CA TYR A 89 5.58 3.06 -3.17
C TYR A 89 5.14 4.45 -2.69
N ALA A 90 3.84 4.64 -2.45
CA ALA A 90 3.30 5.90 -1.96
C ALA A 90 3.84 6.26 -0.57
N LEU A 91 3.96 5.30 0.36
CA LEU A 91 4.60 5.50 1.66
C LEU A 91 6.05 5.97 1.53
N TRP A 92 6.82 5.35 0.63
CA TRP A 92 8.20 5.75 0.37
C TRP A 92 8.29 7.17 -0.19
N LYS A 93 7.44 7.51 -1.16
CA LYS A 93 7.39 8.86 -1.74
C LYS A 93 6.94 9.92 -0.75
N PHE A 94 5.88 9.66 0.03
CA PHE A 94 5.47 10.53 1.13
C PHE A 94 6.64 10.82 2.07
N SER A 95 7.29 9.77 2.57
CA SER A 95 8.39 9.90 3.53
C SER A 95 9.54 10.73 2.98
N THR A 96 9.89 10.52 1.71
CA THR A 96 11.02 11.17 1.06
C THR A 96 10.74 12.65 0.78
N ASN A 97 9.58 12.95 0.17
CA ASN A 97 9.19 14.31 -0.18
C ASN A 97 8.89 15.14 1.06
N MET A 98 8.17 14.57 2.04
CA MET A 98 7.82 15.28 3.28
C MET A 98 9.06 15.62 4.12
N LYS A 99 9.98 14.65 4.29
CA LYS A 99 11.23 14.90 5.03
C LYS A 99 12.09 15.94 4.35
N SER A 100 12.25 15.84 3.03
CA SER A 100 13.03 16.80 2.24
C SER A 100 12.40 18.19 2.29
N GLY A 101 11.08 18.29 2.10
CA GLY A 101 10.35 19.55 2.10
C GLY A 101 10.41 20.28 3.45
N ILE A 102 10.28 19.56 4.56
CA ILE A 102 10.42 20.14 5.91
C ILE A 102 11.85 20.64 6.15
N ASN A 103 12.86 19.82 5.82
CA ASN A 103 14.27 20.17 6.06
C ASN A 103 14.78 21.32 5.20
N THR A 104 14.22 21.48 3.99
CA THR A 104 14.62 22.52 3.02
C THR A 104 13.65 23.70 2.98
N ALA A 105 12.62 23.70 3.83
CA ALA A 105 11.50 24.64 3.78
C ALA A 105 10.85 24.76 2.38
N ASN A 106 10.87 23.68 1.60
CA ASN A 106 10.30 23.64 0.25
C ASN A 106 8.83 23.21 0.31
N GLN A 107 7.94 24.18 0.11
CA GLN A 107 6.48 23.97 0.17
C GLN A 107 5.96 23.01 -0.93
N GLU A 108 6.53 23.04 -2.13
CA GLU A 108 6.10 22.15 -3.22
C GLU A 108 6.35 20.68 -2.87
N GLN A 109 7.49 20.38 -2.25
CA GLN A 109 7.80 19.02 -1.79
C GLN A 109 6.88 18.54 -0.67
N ILE A 110 6.47 19.44 0.23
CA ILE A 110 5.50 19.14 1.29
C ILE A 110 4.13 18.81 0.67
N ILE A 111 3.67 19.65 -0.27
CA ILE A 111 2.42 19.43 -1.01
C ILE A 111 2.46 18.08 -1.75
N GLU A 112 3.59 17.80 -2.41
CA GLU A 112 3.81 16.54 -3.12
C GLU A 112 3.78 15.33 -2.17
N GLY A 113 4.39 15.45 -1.00
CA GLY A 113 4.29 14.44 0.06
C GLY A 113 2.84 14.16 0.44
N PHE A 114 2.07 15.20 0.77
CA PHE A 114 0.65 15.05 1.08
C PHE A 114 -0.17 14.48 -0.08
N ARG A 115 0.18 14.81 -1.33
CA ARG A 115 -0.47 14.25 -2.53
C ARG A 115 -0.34 12.72 -2.56
N TYR A 116 0.85 12.17 -2.33
CA TYR A 116 1.03 10.72 -2.27
C TYR A 116 0.26 10.08 -1.11
N GLN A 117 0.29 10.69 0.07
CA GLN A 117 -0.45 10.17 1.23
C GLN A 117 -1.96 10.13 0.98
N LYS A 118 -2.53 11.21 0.43
CA LYS A 118 -3.94 11.28 0.04
C LYS A 118 -4.30 10.19 -0.98
N ASN A 119 -3.49 10.05 -2.04
CA ASN A 119 -3.77 9.10 -3.09
C ASN A 119 -3.66 7.65 -2.61
N MET A 120 -2.73 7.36 -1.68
CA MET A 120 -2.65 6.06 -1.01
C MET A 120 -3.95 5.72 -0.27
N TYR A 121 -4.47 6.62 0.56
CA TYR A 121 -5.73 6.38 1.28
C TYR A 121 -6.92 6.24 0.33
N ARG A 122 -6.96 7.04 -0.74
CA ARG A 122 -7.98 6.89 -1.78
C ARG A 122 -7.92 5.52 -2.44
N PHE A 123 -6.73 5.06 -2.80
CA PHE A 123 -6.52 3.74 -3.39
C PHE A 123 -6.95 2.62 -2.45
N MET A 124 -6.51 2.66 -1.19
CA MET A 124 -6.89 1.67 -0.17
C MET A 124 -8.40 1.66 0.09
N GLY A 125 -9.05 2.83 0.12
CA GLY A 125 -10.51 2.94 0.27
C GLY A 125 -11.27 2.31 -0.91
N ILE A 126 -10.85 2.58 -2.14
CA ILE A 126 -11.45 1.98 -3.33
C ILE A 126 -11.26 0.46 -3.32
N LEU A 127 -10.05 -0.01 -3.00
CA LEU A 127 -9.74 -1.43 -2.90
C LEU A 127 -10.60 -2.12 -1.83
N MET A 128 -10.81 -1.47 -0.69
CA MET A 128 -11.69 -1.98 0.37
C MET A 128 -13.15 -2.11 -0.10
N ILE A 129 -13.68 -1.13 -0.84
CA ILE A 129 -15.04 -1.20 -1.40
C ILE A 129 -15.17 -2.39 -2.35
N ILE A 130 -14.17 -2.61 -3.20
CA ILE A 130 -14.14 -3.74 -4.14
C ILE A 130 -14.17 -5.07 -3.38
N VAL A 131 -13.33 -5.22 -2.35
CA VAL A 131 -13.29 -6.45 -1.52
C VAL A 131 -14.63 -6.71 -0.83
N LEU A 132 -15.25 -5.67 -0.26
CA LEU A 132 -16.57 -5.79 0.38
C LEU A 132 -17.65 -6.20 -0.62
N ALA A 133 -17.63 -5.66 -1.84
CA ALA A 133 -18.57 -6.05 -2.89
C ALA A 133 -18.41 -7.54 -3.25
N PHE A 134 -17.19 -8.04 -3.41
CA PHE A 134 -16.95 -9.47 -3.63
C PHE A 134 -17.45 -10.34 -2.48
N TYR A 135 -17.21 -9.95 -1.21
CA TYR A 135 -17.72 -10.70 -0.07
C TYR A 135 -19.25 -10.78 -0.02
N LEU A 136 -19.94 -9.67 -0.33
CA LEU A 136 -21.41 -9.69 -0.41
C LEU A 136 -21.90 -10.63 -1.52
N LEU A 137 -21.26 -10.60 -2.70
CA LEU A 137 -21.60 -11.49 -3.80
C LEU A 137 -21.39 -12.96 -3.43
N THR A 138 -20.29 -13.31 -2.77
CA THR A 138 -20.03 -14.70 -2.35
C THR A 138 -21.03 -15.19 -1.32
N ILE A 139 -21.46 -14.33 -0.40
CA ILE A 139 -22.48 -14.69 0.60
C ILE A 139 -23.80 -14.97 -0.10
N ILE A 140 -24.25 -14.09 -0.98
CA ILE A 140 -25.47 -14.27 -1.77
C ILE A 140 -25.38 -15.58 -2.57
N ALA A 141 -24.29 -15.79 -3.31
CA ALA A 141 -24.09 -17.00 -4.11
C ALA A 141 -23.99 -18.29 -3.30
N SER A 142 -23.61 -18.23 -2.02
CA SER A 142 -23.56 -19.41 -1.13
C SER A 142 -24.92 -19.78 -0.52
N VAL A 143 -25.85 -18.83 -0.48
CA VAL A 143 -27.18 -19.00 0.13
C VAL A 143 -28.21 -19.51 -0.90
N PHE A 144 -27.98 -19.24 -2.18
CA PHE A 144 -28.77 -19.75 -3.31
C PHE A 144 -28.13 -21.00 -3.91
#